data_AF-A0A250XW62-F1
#
_entry.id   AF-A0A250XW62-F1
#
_cell.length_a   1.000
_cell.length_b   1.000
_cell.length_c   1.000
_cell.angle_alpha   90.00
_cell.angle_beta   90.00
_cell.angle_gamma   90.00
#
_symmetry.space_group_name_H-M   'P 1'
#
loop_
_entity.id
_entity.type
_entity.pdbx_description
1 polymer ?
#
loop_
_entity_poly.entity_id
_entity_poly.type
_entity_poly.pdbx_seq_one_letter_code
_entity_poly.pdbx_strand_id
1 'polypeptide(L)'
;MVNSVALEGDGCDICSQAEAELVEISHKLNCSREQVQGSDQCGDGQWLPWSAPVLLQHYPLYRISDANCSGDDAAPPEERSIPFEERYDVLSGEASQKLLWWLQPRLVLSGHTHSACEVLHAGGVPEISVPSFSWRNRNNPSFIMGSLTSRDYALSKCYLPFEDTVLTTYCGAAGFVLVLVLAHFECLASPFLFGWNLLRMPTPTTR
;
A
#
# COMPACT_ATOMS: atom_id res chain seq x y z
N MET A 1 6.85 -6.52 15.25
CA MET A 1 5.49 -6.16 14.76
C MET A 1 4.73 -5.63 15.95
N VAL A 2 3.97 -4.56 15.79
CA VAL A 2 3.20 -3.92 16.86
C VAL A 2 1.73 -3.97 16.51
N ASN A 3 0.89 -4.37 17.47
CA ASN A 3 -0.56 -4.28 17.32
C ASN A 3 -1.00 -2.83 17.56
N SER A 4 -1.20 -2.07 16.48
CA SER A 4 -1.57 -0.66 16.57
C SER A 4 -2.92 -0.43 17.27
N VAL A 5 -3.83 -1.41 17.26
CA VAL A 5 -5.12 -1.31 17.96
C VAL A 5 -4.94 -1.34 19.48
N ALA A 6 -3.85 -1.92 19.97
CA ALA A 6 -3.53 -1.92 21.40
C ALA A 6 -2.88 -0.60 21.88
N LEU A 7 -2.73 0.40 20.99
CA LEU A 7 -2.10 1.69 21.26
C LEU A 7 -3.09 2.85 21.27
N GLU A 8 -4.34 2.55 21.61
CA GLU A 8 -5.42 3.53 21.72
C GLU A 8 -5.14 4.60 22.80
N GLY A 9 -4.44 4.20 23.87
CA GLY A 9 -4.12 5.07 25.01
C GLY A 9 -5.26 5.21 26.01
N ASP A 10 -6.25 4.33 25.97
CA ASP A 10 -7.40 4.29 26.89
C ASP A 10 -7.13 3.49 28.18
N GLY A 11 -5.96 2.86 28.29
CA GLY A 11 -5.56 2.08 29.46
C GLY A 11 -6.29 0.74 29.59
N CYS A 12 -6.89 0.23 28.51
CA CYS A 12 -7.50 -1.10 28.51
C CYS A 12 -6.51 -2.20 28.94
N ASP A 13 -6.96 -3.34 29.47
CA ASP A 13 -6.06 -4.39 29.99
C ASP A 13 -5.06 -4.86 28.91
N ILE A 14 -5.55 -5.10 27.69
CA ILE A 14 -4.73 -5.51 26.54
C ILE A 14 -3.76 -4.38 26.14
N CYS A 15 -4.21 -3.13 26.21
CA CYS A 15 -3.46 -1.94 25.84
C CYS A 15 -2.28 -1.71 26.80
N SER A 16 -2.57 -1.78 28.10
CA SER A 16 -1.59 -1.64 29.18
C SER A 16 -0.55 -2.76 29.13
N GLN A 17 -0.98 -3.99 28.86
CA GLN A 17 -0.06 -5.11 28.67
C GLN A 17 0.84 -4.91 27.44
N ALA A 18 0.26 -4.49 26.31
CA ALA A 18 1.02 -4.21 25.10
C ALA A 18 2.06 -3.09 25.30
N GLU A 19 1.70 -2.00 25.99
CA GLU A 19 2.66 -0.95 26.34
C GLU A 19 3.78 -1.48 27.25
N ALA A 20 3.46 -2.28 28.27
CA ALA A 20 4.46 -2.87 29.16
C ALA A 20 5.46 -3.77 28.40
N GLU A 21 4.98 -4.60 27.48
CA GLU A 21 5.82 -5.43 26.62
C GLU A 21 6.72 -4.58 25.71
N LEU A 22 6.20 -3.48 25.15
CA LEU A 22 6.98 -2.55 24.34
C LEU A 22 8.09 -1.85 25.13
N VAL A 23 7.82 -1.48 26.38
CA VAL A 23 8.83 -0.91 27.28
C VAL A 23 9.92 -1.95 27.58
N GLU A 24 9.57 -3.21 27.80
CA GLU A 24 10.56 -4.27 28.02
C GLU A 24 11.44 -4.49 26.77
N ILE A 25 10.84 -4.48 25.58
CA ILE A 25 11.57 -4.59 24.30
C ILE A 25 12.51 -3.39 24.12
N SER A 26 12.03 -2.18 24.39
CA SER A 26 12.82 -0.94 24.36
C SER A 26 14.07 -1.05 25.24
N HIS A 27 13.90 -1.53 26.48
CA HIS A 27 15.02 -1.77 27.39
C HIS A 27 16.04 -2.76 26.80
N LYS A 28 15.58 -3.90 26.25
CA LYS A 28 16.47 -4.89 25.62
C LYS A 28 17.22 -4.33 24.41
N LEU A 29 16.55 -3.52 23.58
CA LEU A 29 17.16 -2.86 22.43
C LEU A 29 18.22 -1.84 22.86
N ASN A 30 17.91 -1.02 23.86
CA ASN A 30 18.86 -0.04 24.40
C ASN A 30 20.06 -0.72 25.05
N CYS A 31 19.85 -1.77 25.85
CA CYS A 31 20.94 -2.55 26.41
C CYS A 31 21.84 -3.17 25.34
N SER A 32 21.24 -3.66 24.25
CA SER A 32 22.01 -4.17 23.13
C SER A 32 22.83 -3.04 22.50
N ARG A 33 22.28 -1.83 22.33
CA ARG A 33 22.98 -0.63 21.83
C ARG A 33 23.99 -0.01 22.82
N GLU A 34 23.89 -0.29 24.11
CA GLU A 34 24.77 0.26 25.14
C GLU A 34 25.95 -0.65 25.45
N GLN A 35 26.04 -1.84 24.87
CA GLN A 35 27.16 -2.77 25.07
C GLN A 35 28.53 -2.21 24.60
N VAL A 36 28.55 -1.05 23.95
CA VAL A 36 29.76 -0.24 23.69
C VAL A 36 30.25 0.53 24.94
N GLN A 37 29.42 0.69 25.97
CA GLN A 37 29.69 1.54 27.14
C GLN A 37 29.62 0.86 28.53
N GLY A 38 29.31 -0.44 28.63
CA GLY A 38 29.45 -1.18 29.91
C GLY A 38 28.52 -0.71 31.03
N SER A 39 27.22 -0.62 30.75
CA SER A 39 26.18 -0.22 31.70
C SER A 39 25.79 -1.38 32.65
N ASP A 40 25.94 -1.16 33.97
CA ASP A 40 25.53 -2.11 35.03
C ASP A 40 24.00 -2.39 35.07
N GLN A 41 23.19 -1.63 34.32
CA GLN A 41 21.72 -1.76 34.28
C GLN A 41 21.24 -2.87 33.34
N CYS A 42 22.11 -3.36 32.47
CA CYS A 42 21.81 -4.40 31.51
C CYS A 42 22.26 -5.75 32.05
N GLY A 43 21.34 -6.51 32.68
CA GLY A 43 21.63 -7.83 33.23
C GLY A 43 22.06 -8.87 32.18
N ASP A 44 22.38 -10.09 32.61
CA ASP A 44 22.84 -11.24 31.79
C ASP A 44 21.77 -11.83 30.82
N GLY A 45 20.80 -11.02 30.41
CA GLY A 45 19.68 -11.42 29.57
C GLY A 45 20.06 -11.71 28.11
N GLN A 46 19.09 -12.24 27.36
CA GLN A 46 19.25 -12.53 25.94
C GLN A 46 19.37 -11.24 25.12
N TRP A 47 20.58 -11.01 24.60
CA TRP A 47 20.92 -9.85 23.78
C TRP A 47 20.23 -9.89 22.42
N LEU A 48 19.69 -8.76 21.97
CA LEU A 48 19.14 -8.61 20.63
C LEU A 48 20.24 -8.21 19.65
N PRO A 49 20.07 -8.47 18.35
CA PRO A 49 20.96 -7.91 17.35
C PRO A 49 21.00 -6.39 17.46
N TRP A 50 22.20 -5.82 17.34
CA TRP A 50 22.48 -4.38 17.39
C TRP A 50 21.74 -3.52 16.34
N SER A 51 21.05 -4.16 15.40
CA SER A 51 20.30 -3.50 14.33
C SER A 51 19.12 -2.71 14.89
N ALA A 52 19.00 -1.44 14.47
CA ALA A 52 17.76 -0.70 14.69
C ALA A 52 16.59 -1.46 14.03
N PRO A 53 15.45 -1.62 14.74
CA PRO A 53 14.36 -2.46 14.28
C PRO A 53 13.63 -1.82 13.09
N VAL A 54 12.93 -2.66 12.33
CA VAL A 54 11.88 -2.21 11.41
C VAL A 54 10.55 -2.31 12.15
N LEU A 55 9.83 -1.20 12.26
CA LEU A 55 8.51 -1.16 12.88
C LEU A 55 7.47 -1.51 11.82
N LEU A 56 6.74 -2.60 12.05
CA LEU A 56 5.62 -3.01 11.21
C LEU A 56 4.34 -2.95 12.03
N GLN A 57 3.36 -2.19 11.55
CA GLN A 57 2.05 -2.02 12.18
C GLN A 57 0.97 -1.74 11.11
N HIS A 58 -0.31 -1.75 11.50
CA HIS A 58 -1.40 -1.50 10.55
C HIS A 58 -1.70 -0.01 10.38
N TYR A 59 -1.98 0.71 11.47
CA TYR A 59 -2.29 2.14 11.45
C TYR A 59 -1.00 2.95 11.25
N PRO A 60 -1.00 4.02 10.44
CA PRO A 60 0.16 4.89 10.33
C PRO A 60 0.50 5.59 11.64
N LEU A 61 1.74 6.07 11.74
CA LEU A 61 2.07 7.03 12.78
C LEU A 61 1.34 8.35 12.52
N TYR A 62 1.21 9.15 13.58
CA TYR A 62 0.52 10.42 13.56
C TYR A 62 1.05 11.34 12.46
N ARG A 63 0.12 11.79 11.61
CA ARG A 63 0.30 12.88 10.65
C ARG A 63 -1.05 13.57 10.43
N ILE A 64 -1.02 14.85 10.09
CA ILE A 64 -2.26 15.65 9.95
C ILE A 64 -3.12 15.14 8.79
N SER A 65 -2.51 14.79 7.66
CA SER A 65 -3.19 14.27 6.47
C SER A 65 -2.17 13.69 5.49
N ASP A 66 -2.65 13.18 4.36
CA ASP A 66 -1.83 12.72 3.23
C ASP A 66 -1.46 13.87 2.25
N ALA A 67 -1.60 15.14 2.65
CA ALA A 67 -1.47 16.29 1.74
C ALA A 67 -0.10 16.37 1.05
N ASN A 68 0.95 15.95 1.75
CA ASN A 68 2.32 15.98 1.27
C ASN A 68 2.74 14.67 0.57
N CYS A 69 1.85 13.69 0.47
CA CYS A 69 2.11 12.43 -0.22
C CYS A 69 2.02 12.63 -1.74
N SER A 70 2.86 11.90 -2.46
CA SER A 70 2.96 11.96 -3.92
C SER A 70 3.14 10.57 -4.52
N GLY A 71 2.99 10.47 -5.85
CA GLY A 71 3.04 9.21 -6.59
C GLY A 71 1.66 8.80 -7.13
N ASP A 72 1.66 7.90 -8.10
CA ASP A 72 0.45 7.49 -8.81
C ASP A 72 -0.57 6.80 -7.88
N ASP A 73 -0.08 6.07 -6.87
CA ASP A 73 -0.86 5.31 -5.89
C ASP A 73 -1.11 6.08 -4.56
N ALA A 74 -0.79 7.37 -4.53
CA ALA A 74 -1.18 8.26 -3.44
C ALA A 74 -2.69 8.59 -3.48
N ALA A 75 -3.23 9.08 -2.37
CA ALA A 75 -4.62 9.51 -2.31
C ALA A 75 -4.92 10.63 -3.34
N PRO A 76 -6.11 10.66 -3.95
CA PRO A 76 -6.54 11.75 -4.83
C PRO A 76 -6.40 13.12 -4.17
N PRO A 77 -6.16 14.21 -4.92
CA PRO A 77 -6.05 15.56 -4.38
C PRO A 77 -7.20 15.96 -3.42
N GLU A 78 -8.41 15.52 -3.73
CA GLU A 78 -9.63 15.82 -2.98
C GLU A 78 -9.66 15.14 -1.61
N GLU A 79 -9.05 13.96 -1.50
CA GLU A 79 -9.02 13.15 -0.28
C GLU A 79 -7.75 13.40 0.54
N ARG A 80 -6.60 13.58 -0.11
CA ARG A 80 -5.30 13.64 0.58
C ARG A 80 -5.18 14.82 1.53
N SER A 81 -5.91 15.92 1.29
CA SER A 81 -5.90 17.10 2.15
C SER A 81 -6.86 17.02 3.34
N ILE A 82 -7.71 15.99 3.40
CA ILE A 82 -8.66 15.80 4.50
C ILE A 82 -7.86 15.47 5.77
N PRO A 83 -8.06 16.21 6.87
CA PRO A 83 -7.41 15.91 8.14
C PRO A 83 -7.80 14.52 8.65
N PHE A 84 -6.81 13.75 9.11
CA PHE A 84 -7.01 12.45 9.73
C PHE A 84 -7.54 12.57 11.16
N GLU A 85 -8.41 11.63 11.52
CA GLU A 85 -8.86 11.41 12.89
C GLU A 85 -7.85 10.51 13.63
N GLU A 86 -7.30 11.00 14.74
CA GLU A 86 -6.45 10.19 15.61
C GLU A 86 -7.22 8.99 16.15
N ARG A 87 -6.53 7.86 16.31
CA ARG A 87 -7.06 6.57 16.75
C ARG A 87 -8.05 5.90 15.78
N TYR A 88 -8.38 6.58 14.68
CA TYR A 88 -9.20 6.00 13.61
C TYR A 88 -8.41 5.88 12.32
N ASP A 89 -7.91 6.96 11.75
CA ASP A 89 -7.13 6.94 10.50
C ASP A 89 -5.63 6.72 10.76
N VAL A 90 -5.13 7.20 11.90
CA VAL A 90 -3.72 7.16 12.32
C VAL A 90 -3.62 6.91 13.81
N LEU A 91 -2.46 6.47 14.30
CA LEU A 91 -2.20 6.44 15.74
C LEU A 91 -2.24 7.85 16.34
N SER A 92 -2.52 7.93 17.65
CA SER A 92 -2.42 9.20 18.36
C SER A 92 -1.01 9.77 18.31
N GLY A 93 -0.89 11.10 18.45
CA GLY A 93 0.42 11.77 18.54
C GLY A 93 1.28 11.21 19.67
N GLU A 94 0.66 10.94 20.82
CA GLU A 94 1.32 10.36 21.99
C GLU A 94 1.84 8.94 21.71
N ALA A 95 1.01 8.05 21.20
CA ALA A 95 1.40 6.67 20.88
C ALA A 95 2.51 6.64 19.83
N SER A 96 2.41 7.49 18.82
CA SER A 96 3.42 7.61 17.77
C SER A 96 4.77 8.06 18.32
N GLN A 97 4.76 9.05 19.21
CA GLN A 97 5.97 9.54 19.86
C GLN A 97 6.59 8.51 20.81
N LYS A 98 5.76 7.79 21.59
CA LYS A 98 6.19 6.66 22.42
C LYS A 98 6.92 5.61 21.58
N LEU A 99 6.33 5.17 20.45
CA LEU A 99 6.94 4.17 19.57
C LEU A 99 8.27 4.62 18.97
N LEU A 100 8.34 5.84 18.44
CA LEU A 100 9.56 6.40 17.88
C LEU A 100 10.67 6.51 18.95
N TRP A 101 10.31 6.95 20.15
CA TRP A 101 11.23 7.10 21.27
C TRP A 101 11.73 5.76 21.79
N TRP A 102 10.83 4.82 22.08
CA TRP A 102 11.15 3.52 22.65
C TRP A 102 11.93 2.63 21.70
N LEU A 103 11.54 2.58 20.43
CA LEU A 103 12.10 1.60 19.50
C LEU A 103 13.22 2.20 18.65
N GLN A 104 13.22 3.51 18.42
CA GLN A 104 14.12 4.21 17.49
C GLN A 104 14.29 3.40 16.19
N PRO A 105 13.18 3.12 15.46
CA PRO A 105 13.23 2.24 14.30
C PRO A 105 13.96 2.93 13.14
N ARG A 106 14.56 2.14 12.26
CA ARG A 106 15.19 2.66 11.02
C ARG A 106 14.23 2.79 9.85
N LEU A 107 13.06 2.16 9.96
CA LEU A 107 12.01 2.14 8.95
C LEU A 107 10.70 1.80 9.63
N VAL A 108 9.63 2.48 9.25
CA VAL A 108 8.26 2.18 9.63
C VAL A 108 7.48 1.76 8.39
N LEU A 109 6.80 0.62 8.46
CA LEU A 109 5.89 0.14 7.43
C LEU A 109 4.48 0.10 8.03
N SER A 110 3.56 0.84 7.40
CA SER A 110 2.16 0.94 7.82
C SER A 110 1.22 0.67 6.65
N GLY A 111 -0.09 0.82 6.87
CA GLY A 111 -1.12 0.71 5.84
C GLY A 111 -2.35 1.50 6.25
N HIS A 112 -3.50 0.81 6.35
CA HIS A 112 -4.79 1.33 6.82
C HIS A 112 -5.47 2.37 5.93
N THR A 113 -4.82 3.47 5.52
CA THR A 113 -5.43 4.52 4.67
C THR A 113 -5.70 4.07 3.24
N HIS A 114 -5.34 2.83 2.92
CA HIS A 114 -5.36 2.21 1.61
C HIS A 114 -4.48 2.91 0.57
N SER A 115 -3.93 4.10 0.84
CA SER A 115 -3.10 4.93 -0.03
C SER A 115 -1.61 4.82 0.25
N ALA A 116 -0.80 4.96 -0.80
CA ALA A 116 0.64 5.05 -0.62
C ALA A 116 1.00 6.43 -0.07
N CYS A 117 1.81 6.44 0.98
CA CYS A 117 2.41 7.68 1.45
C CYS A 117 3.81 7.41 2.00
N GLU A 118 4.72 8.36 1.76
CA GLU A 118 6.05 8.35 2.33
C GLU A 118 6.21 9.61 3.20
N VAL A 119 6.54 9.41 4.48
CA VAL A 119 6.65 10.47 5.47
C VAL A 119 7.97 10.34 6.20
N LEU A 120 8.63 11.47 6.46
CA LEU A 120 9.81 11.52 7.30
C LEU A 120 9.42 12.06 8.68
N HIS A 121 9.52 11.21 9.70
CA HIS A 121 9.22 11.57 11.08
C HIS A 121 10.39 12.26 11.78
N ALA A 122 10.11 12.82 12.96
CA ALA A 122 11.13 13.37 13.84
C ALA A 122 12.24 12.34 14.12
N GLY A 123 13.49 12.80 14.13
CA GLY A 123 14.66 11.91 14.22
C GLY A 123 15.08 11.26 12.89
N GLY A 124 14.45 11.65 11.77
CA GLY A 124 14.83 11.18 10.44
C GLY A 124 14.36 9.76 10.13
N VAL A 125 13.29 9.30 10.80
CA VAL A 125 12.74 7.96 10.62
C VAL A 125 11.77 7.96 9.44
N PRO A 126 12.05 7.22 8.36
CA PRO A 126 11.12 7.11 7.24
C PRO A 126 9.97 6.16 7.57
N GLU A 127 8.75 6.58 7.25
CA GLU A 127 7.55 5.75 7.23
C GLU A 127 7.03 5.60 5.81
N ILE A 128 6.65 4.38 5.45
CA ILE A 128 5.96 4.08 4.20
C ILE A 128 4.64 3.40 4.52
N SER A 129 3.55 4.08 4.21
CA SER A 129 2.20 3.50 4.20
C SER A 129 2.01 2.74 2.89
N VAL A 130 1.77 1.44 3.00
CA VAL A 130 1.57 0.53 1.86
C VAL A 130 0.11 0.56 1.45
N PRO A 131 -0.21 0.78 0.16
CA PRO A 131 -1.59 0.81 -0.27
C PRO A 131 -2.24 -0.57 -0.27
N SER A 132 -3.56 -0.59 -0.45
CA SER A 132 -4.30 -1.83 -0.62
C SER A 132 -3.88 -2.57 -1.90
N PHE A 133 -3.64 -3.87 -1.78
CA PHE A 133 -3.31 -4.74 -2.93
C PHE A 133 -4.53 -5.08 -3.81
N SER A 134 -5.76 -4.82 -3.34
CA SER A 134 -6.99 -5.20 -4.05
C SER A 134 -7.70 -4.01 -4.68
N TRP A 135 -8.37 -4.24 -5.81
CA TRP A 135 -9.23 -3.24 -6.46
C TRP A 135 -10.41 -2.76 -5.61
N ARG A 136 -10.79 -3.53 -4.56
CA ARG A 136 -11.91 -3.20 -3.66
C ARG A 136 -11.88 -1.77 -3.13
N ASN A 137 -10.69 -1.23 -2.87
CA ASN A 137 -10.51 0.07 -2.23
C ASN A 137 -9.89 1.11 -3.18
N ARG A 138 -9.54 0.73 -4.42
CA ARG A 138 -8.84 1.59 -5.39
C ARG A 138 -8.68 0.98 -6.76
N ASN A 139 -8.75 1.83 -7.78
CA ASN A 139 -8.54 1.42 -9.16
C ASN A 139 -7.08 0.98 -9.44
N ASN A 140 -6.08 1.56 -8.77
CA ASN A 140 -4.64 1.38 -9.05
C ASN A 140 -3.85 0.78 -7.86
N PRO A 141 -4.08 -0.50 -7.51
CA PRO A 141 -3.39 -1.11 -6.38
C PRO A 141 -1.89 -1.31 -6.66
N SER A 142 -1.11 -1.37 -5.60
CA SER A 142 0.33 -1.62 -5.67
C SER A 142 0.77 -2.43 -4.45
N PHE A 143 1.99 -2.96 -4.50
CA PHE A 143 2.66 -3.60 -3.38
C PHE A 143 4.12 -3.17 -3.31
N ILE A 144 4.75 -3.43 -2.16
CA ILE A 144 6.17 -3.16 -1.96
C ILE A 144 6.90 -4.48 -1.78
N MET A 145 7.95 -4.68 -2.56
CA MET A 145 8.94 -5.72 -2.33
C MET A 145 10.10 -5.13 -1.54
N GLY A 146 10.45 -5.79 -0.44
CA GLY A 146 11.54 -5.35 0.44
C GLY A 146 12.62 -6.40 0.60
N SER A 147 13.87 -5.96 0.60
CA SER A 147 15.03 -6.73 1.06
C SER A 147 15.54 -6.09 2.35
N LEU A 148 15.63 -6.88 3.42
CA LEU A 148 16.03 -6.43 4.75
C LEU A 148 17.33 -7.11 5.16
N THR A 149 18.30 -6.31 5.60
CA THR A 149 19.53 -6.80 6.25
C THR A 149 19.59 -6.27 7.68
N SER A 150 20.63 -6.65 8.44
CA SER A 150 20.83 -6.13 9.80
C SER A 150 21.16 -4.64 9.84
N ARG A 151 21.64 -4.04 8.74
CA ARG A 151 22.03 -2.62 8.72
C ARG A 151 21.21 -1.77 7.77
N ASP A 152 20.65 -2.37 6.74
CA ASP A 152 20.08 -1.64 5.62
C ASP A 152 18.80 -2.30 5.08
N TYR A 153 18.07 -1.57 4.25
CA TYR A 153 16.90 -2.06 3.54
C TYR A 153 16.87 -1.52 2.10
N ALA A 154 16.27 -2.28 1.20
CA ALA A 154 15.93 -1.82 -0.14
C ALA A 154 14.46 -2.10 -0.39
N LEU A 155 13.72 -1.11 -0.89
CA LEU A 155 12.29 -1.23 -1.17
C LEU A 155 12.04 -0.90 -2.64
N SER A 156 11.18 -1.67 -3.28
CA SER A 156 10.71 -1.43 -4.65
C SER A 156 9.20 -1.48 -4.68
N LYS A 157 8.58 -0.37 -5.11
CA LYS A 157 7.15 -0.28 -5.35
C LYS A 157 6.80 -0.94 -6.69
N CYS A 158 5.75 -1.76 -6.68
CA CYS A 158 5.31 -2.56 -7.82
C CYS A 158 3.82 -2.32 -8.05
N TYR A 159 3.48 -1.78 -9.22
CA TYR A 159 2.10 -1.47 -9.60
C TYR A 159 1.40 -2.69 -10.20
N LEU A 160 0.12 -2.83 -9.88
CA LEU A 160 -0.77 -3.77 -10.56
C LEU A 160 -1.56 -3.04 -11.65
N PRO A 161 -2.12 -3.79 -12.63
CA PRO A 161 -3.03 -3.20 -13.60
C PRO A 161 -4.22 -2.50 -12.95
N PHE A 162 -4.70 -1.45 -13.60
CA PHE A 162 -5.88 -0.72 -13.15
C PHE A 162 -7.13 -1.59 -13.31
N GLU A 163 -8.07 -1.53 -12.38
CA GLU A 163 -9.34 -2.26 -12.44
C GLU A 163 -10.05 -1.99 -13.77
N ASP A 164 -10.21 -0.71 -14.11
CA ASP A 164 -10.89 -0.30 -15.35
C ASP A 164 -10.18 -0.83 -16.60
N THR A 165 -8.85 -0.91 -16.57
CA THR A 165 -8.07 -1.45 -17.69
C THR A 165 -8.32 -2.95 -17.84
N VAL A 166 -8.36 -3.69 -16.73
CA VAL A 166 -8.65 -5.14 -16.75
C VAL A 166 -10.09 -5.39 -17.22
N LEU A 167 -11.07 -4.66 -16.67
CA LEU A 167 -12.48 -4.79 -17.05
C LEU A 167 -12.70 -4.43 -18.52
N THR A 168 -12.11 -3.33 -19.00
CA THR A 168 -12.19 -2.92 -20.40
C THR A 168 -11.59 -3.97 -21.33
N THR A 169 -10.45 -4.56 -20.94
CA THR A 169 -9.79 -5.63 -21.71
C THR A 169 -10.68 -6.86 -21.81
N TYR A 170 -11.31 -7.27 -20.70
CA TYR A 170 -12.25 -8.41 -20.70
C TYR A 170 -13.50 -8.15 -21.54
N CYS A 171 -14.10 -6.97 -21.41
CA CYS A 171 -15.25 -6.57 -22.22
C CYS A 171 -14.90 -6.53 -23.72
N GLY A 172 -13.74 -5.98 -24.08
CA GLY A 172 -13.24 -5.96 -25.46
C GLY A 172 -13.00 -7.35 -26.02
N ALA A 173 -12.35 -8.23 -25.25
CA ALA A 173 -12.11 -9.62 -25.65
C ALA A 173 -13.42 -10.41 -25.83
N ALA A 174 -14.36 -10.27 -24.88
CA ALA A 174 -15.67 -10.91 -24.97
C ALA A 174 -16.47 -10.41 -26.19
N GLY A 175 -16.46 -9.09 -26.44
CA GLY A 175 -17.09 -8.49 -27.63
C GLY A 175 -16.46 -9.00 -28.93
N PHE A 176 -15.13 -9.09 -28.99
CA PHE A 176 -14.43 -9.64 -30.15
C PHE A 176 -14.79 -11.11 -30.41
N VAL A 177 -14.79 -11.94 -29.36
CA VAL A 177 -15.22 -13.35 -29.46
C VAL A 177 -16.67 -13.45 -29.92
N LEU A 178 -17.57 -12.62 -29.40
CA LEU A 178 -18.97 -12.59 -29.82
C LEU A 178 -19.09 -12.25 -31.32
N VAL A 179 -18.35 -11.25 -31.81
CA VAL A 179 -18.33 -10.89 -33.23
C VAL A 179 -17.82 -12.07 -34.09
N LEU A 180 -16.76 -12.76 -33.66
CA LEU A 180 -16.25 -13.93 -34.37
C LEU A 180 -17.28 -15.07 -34.42
N VAL A 181 -18.00 -15.31 -33.32
CA VAL A 181 -19.07 -16.31 -33.26
C VAL A 181 -20.22 -15.93 -34.19
N LEU A 182 -20.68 -14.67 -34.16
CA LEU A 182 -21.74 -14.18 -35.04
C LEU A 182 -21.34 -14.22 -36.53
N ALA A 183 -20.07 -13.93 -36.84
CA ALA A 183 -19.53 -14.05 -38.19
C ALA A 183 -19.50 -15.51 -38.66
N HIS A 184 -19.07 -16.44 -37.79
CA HIS A 184 -19.02 -17.87 -38.09
C HIS A 184 -20.41 -18.46 -38.37
N PHE A 185 -21.44 -18.01 -37.64
CA PHE A 185 -22.82 -18.44 -37.86
C PHE A 185 -23.56 -17.64 -38.94
N GLU A 186 -22.85 -16.79 -39.71
CA GLU A 186 -23.43 -15.90 -40.74
C GLU A 186 -24.59 -15.01 -40.22
N CYS A 187 -24.66 -14.82 -38.90
CA CYS A 187 -25.66 -14.00 -38.24
C CYS A 187 -25.30 -12.50 -38.25
N LEU A 188 -24.13 -12.15 -38.75
CA LEU A 188 -23.82 -10.78 -39.15
C LEU A 188 -24.49 -10.52 -40.50
N ALA A 189 -25.57 -9.72 -40.50
CA ALA A 189 -26.15 -9.21 -41.73
C ALA A 189 -25.06 -8.45 -42.51
N SER A 190 -24.55 -9.05 -43.59
CA SER A 190 -23.49 -8.46 -44.40
C SER A 190 -24.01 -7.20 -45.10
N PRO A 191 -23.49 -5.99 -44.80
CA PRO A 191 -23.77 -4.83 -45.63
C PRO A 191 -23.01 -4.91 -46.97
N PHE A 192 -22.10 -5.87 -47.14
CA PHE A 192 -21.22 -5.98 -48.31
C PHE A 192 -21.78 -6.80 -49.48
N LEU A 193 -22.89 -7.54 -49.30
CA LEU A 193 -23.51 -8.27 -50.41
C LEU A 193 -24.45 -7.41 -51.29
N PHE A 194 -24.78 -6.18 -50.86
CA PHE A 194 -25.65 -5.30 -51.66
C PHE A 194 -24.87 -4.42 -52.68
N GLY A 195 -23.59 -4.11 -52.41
CA GLY A 195 -22.77 -3.29 -53.31
C GLY A 195 -22.21 -4.03 -54.53
N TRP A 196 -22.02 -5.35 -54.45
CA TRP A 196 -21.43 -6.14 -55.54
C TRP A 196 -22.41 -6.42 -56.70
N ASN A 197 -23.72 -6.30 -56.45
CA ASN A 197 -24.76 -6.54 -57.47
C ASN A 197 -25.08 -5.31 -58.33
N LEU A 198 -24.59 -4.11 -57.99
CA LEU A 198 -24.83 -2.90 -58.77
C LEU A 198 -23.79 -2.64 -59.89
N LEU A 199 -22.66 -3.35 -59.88
CA LEU A 199 -21.62 -3.24 -60.93
C LEU A 199 -21.78 -4.27 -62.07
N ARG A 200 -22.87 -5.03 -62.08
CA ARG A 200 -23.16 -6.06 -63.09
C ARG A 200 -24.41 -5.72 -63.89
N MET A 201 -24.54 -4.48 -64.34
CA MET A 201 -25.51 -4.11 -65.37
C MET A 201 -24.89 -4.42 -66.75
N PRO A 202 -25.47 -5.32 -67.57
CA PRO A 202 -25.02 -5.51 -68.94
C PRO A 202 -25.31 -4.23 -69.74
N THR A 203 -24.29 -3.71 -70.42
CA THR A 203 -24.44 -2.68 -71.44
C THR A 203 -25.42 -3.14 -72.53
N PRO A 204 -26.44 -2.35 -72.89
CA PRO A 204 -27.34 -2.70 -73.97
C PRO A 204 -26.62 -2.57 -75.32
N THR A 205 -26.56 -3.67 -76.06
CA THR A 205 -26.18 -3.70 -77.49
C THR A 205 -27.20 -2.91 -78.30
N THR A 206 -26.79 -1.74 -78.80
CA THR A 206 -27.46 -1.02 -79.88
C THR A 206 -27.15 -1.70 -81.21
N ARG A 207 -28.20 -1.96 -81.99
CA ARG A 207 -28.14 -2.39 -83.40
C ARG A 207 -28.39 -1.18 -84.28
#